data_AF-A0A9E3SX71-F1
#
_entry.id   AF-A0A9E3SX71-F1
#
_cell.length_a   1.000
_cell.length_b   1.000
_cell.length_c   1.000
_cell.angle_alpha   90.00
_cell.angle_beta   90.00
_cell.angle_gamma   90.00
#
_symmetry.space_group_name_H-M   'P 1'
#
loop_
_entity.id
_entity.type
_entity.pdbx_description
1 polymer ?
#
loop_
_entity_poly.entity_id
_entity_poly.type
_entity_poly.pdbx_seq_one_letter_code
_entity_poly.pdbx_strand_id
1 'polypeptide(L)'
;MTTFTDSLRGYGHRIYRRDDYTCRYCGADGRTSFEVWLTLSVDHLLPKGHSERDNPDYMVTACNFCNTADNHYFTKYGLTFDGLTPDQLVELRREKVQVVRNKYKEFWEENVKPALK
;
A
#
# COMPACT_ATOMS: atom_id res chain seq x y z
N MET A 1 6.81 18.36 23.69
CA MET A 1 7.07 17.69 22.39
C MET A 1 5.74 17.33 21.79
N THR A 2 5.47 17.73 20.54
CA THR A 2 4.24 17.35 19.84
C THR A 2 4.29 15.86 19.47
N THR A 3 3.35 15.07 19.97
CA THR A 3 3.20 13.66 19.62
C THR A 3 2.22 13.54 18.45
N PHE A 4 2.66 12.95 17.34
CA PHE A 4 1.80 12.66 16.20
C PHE A 4 1.13 11.29 16.37
N THR A 5 -0.17 11.21 16.13
CA THR A 5 -0.97 9.97 16.26
C THR A 5 -1.43 9.41 14.91
N ASP A 6 -1.36 10.20 13.84
CA ASP A 6 -1.70 9.77 12.48
C ASP A 6 -0.68 8.81 11.89
N SER A 7 -1.06 8.09 10.83
CA SER A 7 -0.16 7.14 10.16
C SER A 7 1.05 7.85 9.56
N LEU A 8 0.84 8.95 8.85
CA LEU A 8 1.86 9.58 8.00
C LEU A 8 3.08 10.08 8.80
N ARG A 9 2.86 10.52 10.04
CA ARG A 9 3.90 11.03 10.94
C ARG A 9 4.12 10.19 12.20
N GLY A 10 3.03 9.70 12.80
CA GLY A 10 3.04 8.99 14.08
C GLY A 10 3.57 7.58 13.95
N TYR A 11 2.72 6.59 14.21
CA TYR A 11 3.14 5.19 14.26
C TYR A 11 3.72 4.67 12.92
N GLY A 12 3.29 5.24 11.79
CA GLY A 12 3.71 4.80 10.47
C GLY A 12 5.09 5.30 10.05
N HIS A 13 5.63 6.34 10.70
CA HIS A 13 6.90 6.93 10.28
C HIS A 13 8.08 5.95 10.27
N ARG A 14 8.14 5.01 11.23
CA ARG A 14 9.16 3.95 11.23
C ARG A 14 9.01 2.98 10.06
N ILE A 15 7.77 2.71 9.63
CA ILE A 15 7.46 1.81 8.51
C ILE A 15 7.85 2.49 7.20
N TYR A 16 7.48 3.77 7.03
CA TYR A 16 7.90 4.55 5.87
C TYR A 16 9.42 4.62 5.76
N ARG A 17 10.12 4.90 6.86
CA ARG A 17 11.59 4.92 6.84
C ARG A 17 12.19 3.56 6.46
N ARG A 18 11.67 2.45 7.00
CA ARG A 18 12.13 1.10 6.66
C ARG A 18 11.96 0.80 5.18
N ASP A 19 10.84 1.19 4.60
CA ASP A 19 10.51 0.96 3.19
C ASP A 19 10.97 2.09 2.26
N ASP A 20 11.87 2.96 2.74
CA ASP A 20 12.42 4.09 1.99
C ASP A 20 11.36 5.01 1.36
N TYR A 21 10.27 5.23 2.10
CA TYR A 21 9.07 6.00 1.73
C TYR A 21 8.47 5.56 0.39
N THR A 22 8.70 4.31 0.00
CA THR A 22 8.33 3.76 -1.30
C THR A 22 7.18 2.78 -1.15
N CYS A 23 6.11 2.96 -1.93
CA CYS A 23 5.01 2.02 -1.97
C CYS A 23 5.52 0.62 -2.39
N ARG A 24 5.39 -0.37 -1.50
CA ARG A 24 5.89 -1.75 -1.71
C ARG A 24 5.16 -2.50 -2.84
N TYR A 25 4.04 -1.96 -3.33
CA TYR A 25 3.26 -2.51 -4.44
C TYR A 25 3.61 -1.90 -5.80
N CYS A 26 3.61 -0.57 -5.91
CA CYS A 26 3.75 0.12 -7.20
C CYS A 26 5.03 0.93 -7.38
N GLY A 27 5.85 1.06 -6.33
CA GLY A 27 7.10 1.82 -6.40
C GLY A 27 6.94 3.34 -6.35
N ALA A 28 5.75 3.88 -6.09
CA ALA A 28 5.58 5.32 -5.88
C ALA A 28 6.47 5.78 -4.70
N ASP A 29 7.41 6.67 -4.98
CA ASP A 29 8.40 7.17 -4.03
C ASP A 29 7.94 8.51 -3.44
N GLY A 30 7.56 8.49 -2.16
CA GLY A 30 7.09 9.67 -1.43
C GLY A 30 8.14 10.77 -1.27
N ARG A 31 9.43 10.51 -1.50
CA ARG A 31 10.48 11.54 -1.40
C ARG A 31 10.53 12.42 -2.64
N THR A 32 9.89 12.00 -3.73
CA THR A 32 9.93 12.72 -5.01
C THR A 32 9.11 14.00 -5.01
N SER A 33 8.02 14.04 -4.23
CA SER A 33 7.24 15.27 -4.04
C SER A 33 6.36 15.19 -2.78
N PHE A 34 6.00 16.36 -2.25
CA PHE A 34 5.04 16.48 -1.16
C PHE A 34 3.70 15.81 -1.49
N GLU A 35 3.22 15.95 -2.74
CA GLU A 35 1.97 15.34 -3.18
C GLU A 35 2.02 13.81 -3.17
N VAL A 36 3.13 13.21 -3.61
CA VAL A 36 3.29 11.75 -3.55
C VAL A 36 3.39 11.29 -2.09
N TRP A 37 4.13 11.99 -1.24
CA TRP A 37 4.21 11.70 0.19
C TRP A 37 2.83 11.70 0.88
N LEU A 38 1.99 12.69 0.60
CA LEU A 38 0.63 12.77 1.15
C LEU A 38 -0.26 11.58 0.74
N THR A 39 0.09 10.87 -0.33
CA THR A 39 -0.65 9.65 -0.74
C THR A 39 -0.22 8.40 0.02
N LEU A 40 0.83 8.43 0.84
CA LEU A 40 1.29 7.24 1.55
C LEU A 40 0.39 6.90 2.73
N SER A 41 0.22 5.61 2.96
CA SER A 41 -0.51 5.00 4.06
C SER A 41 0.23 3.75 4.54
N VAL A 42 -0.12 3.29 5.74
CA VAL A 42 0.35 1.99 6.26
C VAL A 42 -0.70 0.95 5.89
N ASP A 43 -0.28 -0.05 5.11
CA ASP A 43 -1.09 -1.24 4.85
C ASP A 43 -0.72 -2.36 5.84
N HIS A 44 -1.73 -3.12 6.26
CA HIS A 44 -1.55 -4.26 7.16
C HIS A 44 -1.70 -5.55 6.36
N LEU A 45 -0.63 -6.34 6.33
CA LEU A 45 -0.54 -7.57 5.54
C LEU A 45 -1.36 -8.73 6.11
N LEU A 46 -1.93 -8.57 7.30
CA LEU A 46 -2.72 -9.57 7.98
C LEU A 46 -4.14 -9.05 8.25
N PRO A 47 -5.15 -9.95 8.28
CA PRO A 47 -6.54 -9.56 8.44
C PRO A 47 -6.83 -9.03 9.85
N LYS A 48 -7.94 -8.30 9.98
CA LYS A 48 -8.46 -7.88 11.29
C LYS A 48 -8.67 -9.11 12.19
N GLY A 49 -8.20 -9.03 13.43
CA GLY A 49 -8.30 -10.13 14.41
C GLY A 49 -7.10 -11.09 14.43
N HIS A 50 -6.18 -11.02 13.45
CA HIS A 50 -4.94 -11.78 13.52
C HIS A 50 -4.01 -11.22 14.61
N SER A 51 -3.35 -12.06 15.40
CA SER A 51 -2.51 -11.64 16.53
C SER A 51 -1.32 -10.76 16.09
N GLU A 52 -0.67 -11.16 15.00
CA GLU A 52 0.46 -10.43 14.42
C GLU A 52 0.04 -9.23 13.56
N ARG A 53 -1.25 -8.88 13.49
CA ARG A 53 -1.72 -7.82 12.60
C ARG A 53 -1.01 -6.49 12.88
N ASP A 54 -0.83 -6.18 14.16
CA ASP A 54 -0.23 -4.92 14.59
C ASP A 54 1.29 -5.03 14.81
N ASN A 55 1.89 -6.16 14.40
CA ASN A 55 3.34 -6.32 14.32
C ASN A 55 3.88 -5.47 13.15
N PRO A 56 4.84 -4.55 13.37
CA PRO A 56 5.40 -3.70 12.33
C PRO A 56 6.02 -4.46 11.15
N ASP A 57 6.49 -5.69 11.36
CA ASP A 57 7.04 -6.53 10.29
C ASP A 57 5.96 -6.90 9.26
N TYR A 58 4.70 -7.00 9.70
CA TYR A 58 3.53 -7.26 8.85
C TYR A 58 2.79 -5.98 8.44
N MET A 59 3.37 -4.82 8.66
CA MET A 59 2.88 -3.56 8.12
C MET A 59 3.84 -3.03 7.05
N VAL A 60 3.32 -2.44 5.98
CA VAL A 60 4.15 -1.90 4.89
C VAL A 60 3.68 -0.55 4.40
N THR A 61 4.59 0.17 3.76
CA THR A 61 4.30 1.40 3.05
C THR A 61 3.53 1.10 1.77
N ALA A 62 2.37 1.72 1.61
CA ALA A 62 1.56 1.64 0.41
C ALA A 62 1.02 3.03 0.05
N CYS A 63 0.90 3.36 -1.24
CA CYS A 63 0.08 4.51 -1.61
C CYS A 63 -1.41 4.17 -1.39
N ASN A 64 -2.23 5.20 -1.13
CA ASN A 64 -3.65 5.06 -0.81
C ASN A 64 -4.38 4.20 -1.85
N PHE A 65 -4.10 4.39 -3.14
CA PHE A 65 -4.69 3.57 -4.20
C PHE A 65 -4.38 2.07 -4.03
N CYS A 66 -3.10 1.72 -3.81
CA CYS A 66 -2.70 0.32 -3.71
C CYS A 66 -3.24 -0.33 -2.43
N ASN A 67 -3.20 0.39 -1.31
CA ASN A 67 -3.78 -0.07 -0.04
C ASN A 67 -5.28 -0.36 -0.20
N THR A 68 -6.05 0.54 -0.84
CA THR A 68 -7.47 0.32 -1.11
C THR A 68 -7.71 -0.84 -2.07
N ALA A 69 -6.96 -0.93 -3.18
CA ALA A 69 -7.08 -2.01 -4.15
C ALA A 69 -6.83 -3.39 -3.51
N ASP A 70 -5.83 -3.47 -2.65
CA ASP A 70 -5.53 -4.67 -1.87
C ASP A 70 -6.69 -5.05 -0.94
N ASN A 71 -7.13 -4.14 -0.07
CA ASN A 71 -8.23 -4.40 0.87
C ASN A 71 -9.50 -4.91 0.18
N HIS A 72 -9.88 -4.34 -0.97
CA HIS A 72 -11.06 -4.80 -1.72
C HIS A 72 -10.90 -6.21 -2.30
N TYR A 73 -9.71 -6.55 -2.76
CA TYR A 73 -9.44 -7.89 -3.31
C TYR A 73 -9.47 -8.93 -2.20
N PHE A 74 -8.71 -8.73 -1.14
CA PHE A 74 -8.52 -9.77 -0.11
C PHE A 74 -9.76 -9.95 0.78
N THR A 75 -10.59 -8.92 0.95
CA THR A 75 -11.92 -9.06 1.58
C THR A 75 -12.84 -10.01 0.78
N LYS A 76 -12.68 -10.07 -0.54
CA LYS A 76 -13.54 -10.85 -1.44
C LYS A 76 -13.12 -12.32 -1.58
N TYR A 77 -11.85 -12.63 -1.39
CA TYR A 77 -11.28 -13.93 -1.78
C TYR A 77 -10.81 -14.83 -0.63
N GLY A 78 -11.11 -14.50 0.63
CA GLY A 78 -11.02 -15.44 1.77
C GLY A 78 -9.69 -16.17 1.85
N LEU A 79 -8.59 -15.43 2.00
CA LEU A 79 -7.24 -15.99 1.93
C LEU A 79 -6.72 -16.44 3.29
N THR A 80 -5.95 -17.52 3.28
CA THR A 80 -5.15 -17.99 4.41
C THR A 80 -3.77 -17.37 4.32
N PHE A 81 -3.38 -16.63 5.34
CA PHE A 81 -2.10 -15.91 5.40
C PHE A 81 -1.08 -16.59 6.32
N ASP A 82 -1.45 -17.73 6.91
CA ASP A 82 -0.66 -18.44 7.90
C ASP A 82 0.62 -19.01 7.28
N GLY A 83 1.75 -18.77 7.97
CA GLY A 83 3.06 -19.28 7.57
C GLY A 83 3.77 -18.50 6.47
N LEU A 84 3.19 -17.41 5.96
CA LEU A 84 3.84 -16.54 4.99
C LEU A 84 4.65 -15.43 5.69
N THR A 85 5.83 -15.17 5.14
CA THR A 85 6.65 -14.01 5.52
C THR A 85 6.04 -12.71 4.99
N PRO A 86 6.37 -11.54 5.57
CA PRO A 86 5.91 -10.26 5.05
C PRO A 86 6.20 -10.03 3.57
N ASP A 87 7.39 -10.38 3.09
CA ASP A 87 7.73 -10.20 1.67
C ASP A 87 6.95 -11.12 0.75
N GLN A 88 6.67 -12.37 1.17
CA GLN A 88 5.79 -13.28 0.41
C GLN A 88 4.35 -12.74 0.35
N LEU A 89 3.85 -12.17 1.44
CA LEU A 89 2.54 -11.52 1.47
C LEU A 89 2.51 -10.31 0.53
N VAL A 90 3.54 -9.47 0.55
CA VAL A 90 3.66 -8.34 -0.38
C VAL A 90 3.67 -8.81 -1.83
N GLU A 91 4.43 -9.86 -2.17
CA GLU A 91 4.48 -10.40 -3.53
C GLU A 91 3.11 -10.89 -4.00
N LEU A 92 2.47 -11.72 -3.18
CA LEU A 92 1.12 -12.25 -3.46
C LEU A 92 0.10 -11.12 -3.69
N ARG A 93 0.15 -10.08 -2.85
CA ARG A 93 -0.71 -8.90 -2.95
C ARG A 93 -0.38 -8.05 -4.17
N ARG A 94 0.90 -7.87 -4.47
CA ARG A 94 1.38 -7.04 -5.59
C ARG A 94 0.79 -7.48 -6.91
N GLU A 95 0.80 -8.78 -7.21
CA GLU A 95 0.22 -9.30 -8.46
C GLU A 95 -1.24 -8.84 -8.66
N LYS A 96 -2.04 -8.91 -7.59
CA LYS A 96 -3.47 -8.56 -7.63
C LYS A 96 -3.68 -7.05 -7.69
N VAL A 97 -2.90 -6.29 -6.91
CA VAL A 97 -2.90 -4.83 -6.98
C VAL A 97 -2.54 -4.35 -8.38
N GLN A 98 -1.55 -4.97 -9.04
CA GLN A 98 -1.17 -4.59 -10.42
C GLN A 98 -2.27 -4.87 -11.44
N VAL A 99 -3.03 -5.96 -11.30
CA VAL A 99 -4.21 -6.19 -12.14
C VAL A 99 -5.22 -5.05 -12.01
N VAL A 100 -5.49 -4.57 -10.79
CA VAL A 100 -6.40 -3.43 -10.58
C VAL A 100 -5.80 -2.14 -11.16
N ARG A 101 -4.50 -1.91 -10.95
CA ARG A 101 -3.80 -0.73 -11.51
C ARG A 101 -3.85 -0.68 -13.03
N ASN A 102 -3.65 -1.81 -13.70
CA ASN A 102 -3.68 -1.86 -15.16
C ASN A 102 -5.05 -1.47 -15.72
N LYS A 103 -6.15 -1.95 -15.11
CA LYS A 103 -7.51 -1.54 -15.49
C LYS A 103 -7.74 -0.02 -15.34
N TYR A 104 -7.24 0.57 -14.25
CA TYR A 104 -7.33 2.02 -14.05
C TYR A 104 -6.43 2.79 -15.03
N LYS A 105 -5.27 2.24 -15.37
CA LYS A 105 -4.37 2.82 -16.36
C LYS A 105 -5.01 2.83 -17.74
N GLU A 106 -5.58 1.71 -18.18
CA GLU A 106 -6.32 1.60 -19.45
C GLU A 106 -7.43 2.66 -19.52
N PHE A 107 -8.26 2.76 -18.48
CA PHE A 107 -9.31 3.78 -18.41
C PHE A 107 -8.73 5.20 -18.46
N TRP A 108 -7.64 5.47 -17.73
CA TRP A 108 -6.99 6.77 -17.73
C TRP A 108 -6.43 7.13 -19.12
N GLU A 109 -5.78 6.19 -19.81
CA GLU A 109 -5.22 6.40 -21.15
C GLU A 109 -6.32 6.69 -22.18
N GLU A 110 -7.46 6.03 -22.07
CA GLU A 110 -8.59 6.20 -22.99
C GLU A 110 -9.44 7.44 -22.72
N ASN A 111 -9.64 7.81 -21.44
CA ASN A 111 -10.70 8.75 -21.05
C ASN A 111 -10.22 10.01 -20.32
N VAL A 112 -9.02 10.01 -19.75
CA VAL A 112 -8.58 11.08 -18.82
C VAL A 112 -7.30 11.76 -19.29
N LYS A 113 -6.36 10.99 -19.84
CA LYS A 113 -5.09 11.53 -20.33
C LYS A 113 -5.39 12.59 -21.39
N PRO A 114 -4.84 13.82 -21.25
CA PRO A 114 -5.03 14.84 -22.27
C PRO A 114 -4.58 14.33 -23.63
N ALA A 115 -5.38 14.58 -24.67
CA ALA A 115 -4.93 14.38 -26.03
C ALA A 115 -3.66 15.21 -26.25
N LEU A 116 -2.62 14.58 -26.82
CA LEU A 116 -1.43 15.32 -27.24
C LEU A 116 -1.88 16.40 -28.23
N LYS A 117 -1.56 17.66 -27.93
CA LYS A 117 -1.72 18.76 -28.88
C LYS A 117 -0.66 18.67 -29.97
#